data_AF-A0A924UY25-F1
#
_entry.id   AF-A0A924UY25-F1
#
_cell.length_a   1.000
_cell.length_b   1.000
_cell.length_c   1.000
_cell.angle_alpha   90.00
_cell.angle_beta   90.00
_cell.angle_gamma   90.00
#
_symmetry.space_group_name_H-M   'P 1'
#
loop_
_entity.id
_entity.type
_entity.pdbx_description
1 polymer ?
#
loop_
_entity_poly.entity_id
_entity_poly.type
_entity_poly.pdbx_seq_one_letter_code
_entity_poly.pdbx_strand_id
1 'polypeptide(L)' 'VNKLKAEKEFYNKEIAQVEKDLTELTTDQKKLEKFAREKYLMKKDNEDVFVIVEEKE' A
#
# COMPACT_ATOMS: atom_id res chain seq x y z
N VAL A 1 4.56 -30.71 -13.11
CA VAL A 1 5.51 -30.41 -12.02
C VAL A 1 6.10 -28.99 -12.12
N ASN A 2 6.55 -28.52 -13.28
CA ASN A 2 7.14 -27.18 -13.43
C ASN A 2 6.17 -26.02 -13.13
N LYS A 3 4.89 -26.14 -13.52
CA LYS A 3 3.86 -25.12 -13.23
C LYS A 3 3.66 -24.86 -11.74
N LEU A 4 3.51 -25.93 -10.95
CA LEU A 4 3.35 -25.85 -9.50
C LEU A 4 4.57 -25.24 -8.80
N LYS A 5 5.78 -25.49 -9.30
CA LYS A 5 7.01 -24.87 -8.77
C LYS A 5 7.04 -23.37 -9.07
N ALA A 6 6.68 -22.97 -10.29
CA ALA A 6 6.61 -21.56 -10.67
C ALA A 6 5.54 -20.80 -9.87
N GLU A 7 4.36 -21.39 -9.68
CA GLU A 7 3.30 -20.83 -8.84
C GLU A 7 3.76 -20.70 -7.39
N LYS A 8 4.44 -21.71 -6.83
CA LYS A 8 5.00 -21.65 -5.48
C LYS A 8 6.02 -20.51 -5.33
N GLU A 9 6.93 -20.36 -6.30
CA GLU A 9 7.91 -19.27 -6.27
C GLU A 9 7.26 -17.89 -6.41
N PHE A 10 6.22 -17.77 -7.24
CA PHE A 10 5.43 -16.55 -7.37
C PHE A 10 4.77 -16.17 -6.03
N TYR A 11 4.03 -17.09 -5.42
CA TYR A 11 3.37 -16.80 -4.13
C TYR A 11 4.36 -16.53 -3.01
N ASN A 12 5.51 -17.22 -2.97
CA ASN A 12 6.54 -16.92 -1.98
C ASN A 12 7.12 -15.50 -2.14
N LYS A 13 7.27 -15.02 -3.38
CA LYS A 13 7.71 -13.64 -3.65
C LYS A 13 6.64 -12.63 -3.22
N GLU A 14 5.38 -12.89 -3.54
CA GLU A 14 4.26 -12.04 -3.13
C GLU A 14 4.15 -11.97 -1.61
N ILE A 15 4.25 -13.11 -0.90
CA ILE A 15 4.23 -13.15 0.56
C ILE A 15 5.38 -12.33 1.14
N ALA A 16 6.60 -12.51 0.65
CA ALA A 16 7.76 -11.76 1.13
C ALA A 16 7.61 -10.23 0.89
N GLN A 17 7.01 -9.85 -0.24
CA GLN A 17 6.72 -8.45 -0.54
C GLN A 17 5.66 -7.88 0.41
N VAL A 18 4.56 -8.61 0.63
CA VAL A 18 3.50 -8.20 1.55
C VAL A 18 3.99 -8.09 2.99
N GLU A 19 4.82 -9.03 3.46
CA GLU A 19 5.41 -8.99 4.80
C GLU A 19 6.33 -7.78 4.97
N LYS A 20 7.11 -7.45 3.94
CA LYS A 20 7.96 -6.25 3.93
C LYS A 20 7.10 -4.98 4.00
N ASP A 21 6.08 -4.88 3.17
CA ASP A 21 5.17 -3.73 3.14
C ASP A 21 4.46 -3.57 4.49
N LEU A 22 3.99 -4.67 5.09
CA LEU A 22 3.38 -4.67 6.42
C LEU A 22 4.35 -4.22 7.51
N THR A 23 5.60 -4.66 7.44
CA THR A 23 6.65 -4.25 8.39
C THR A 23 6.94 -2.76 8.25
N GLU A 24 7.07 -2.25 7.02
CA GLU A 24 7.29 -0.82 6.78
C GLU A 24 6.11 0.05 7.23
N LEU A 25 4.87 -0.46 7.14
CA LEU A 25 3.68 0.21 7.65
C LEU A 25 3.62 0.22 9.18
N THR A 26 4.11 -0.82 9.85
CA THR A 26 3.98 -0.96 11.31
C THR A 26 5.15 -0.37 12.09
N THR A 27 6.33 -0.23 11.47
CA THR A 27 7.55 0.24 12.14
C THR A 27 7.82 1.75 11.97
N ASP A 28 7.32 2.37 10.91
CA ASP A 28 7.52 3.81 10.65
C ASP A 28 6.18 4.54 10.54
N GLN A 29 5.85 5.31 11.57
CA GLN A 29 4.60 6.06 11.64
C GLN A 29 4.45 7.07 10.49
N LYS A 30 5.55 7.61 9.94
CA LYS A 30 5.50 8.50 8.76
C LYS A 30 5.15 7.72 7.50
N LYS A 31 5.67 6.51 7.33
CA LYS A 31 5.33 5.64 6.19
C LYS A 31 3.88 5.16 6.28
N LEU A 32 3.41 4.81 7.47
CA LEU A 32 2.01 4.46 7.71
C LEU A 32 1.08 5.60 7.30
N GLU A 33 1.36 6.81 7.79
CA GLU A 33 0.55 7.99 7.48
C GLU A 33 0.55 8.29 5.97
N LYS A 34 1.72 8.21 5.33
CA LYS A 34 1.86 8.37 3.87
C LYS A 34 0.99 7.36 3.11
N PHE A 35 1.09 6.07 3.45
CA PHE A 35 0.31 5.02 2.80
C PHE A 35 -1.20 5.18 3.01
N ALA A 36 -1.62 5.50 4.23
CA ALA A 36 -3.02 5.75 4.54
C ALA A 36 -3.60 6.92 3.73
N ARG A 37 -2.82 8.00 3.57
CA ARG A 37 -3.21 9.17 2.77
C ARG A 37 -3.23 8.88 1.27
N GLU A 38 -2.20 8.24 0.73
CA GLU A 38 -2.09 8.00 -0.72
C GLU A 38 -3.02 6.91 -1.22
N LYS A 39 -3.16 5.81 -0.47
CA LYS A 39 -3.93 4.64 -0.92
C LYS A 39 -5.42 4.73 -0.57
N TYR A 40 -5.72 5.31 0.58
CA TYR A 40 -7.07 5.31 1.16
C TYR A 40 -7.64 6.71 1.38
N LEU A 41 -6.92 7.77 0.99
CA LEU A 41 -7.36 9.17 1.15
C LEU A 41 -7.75 9.52 2.60
N MET A 42 -7.10 8.87 3.58
CA MET A 42 -7.39 9.10 4.99
C MET A 42 -6.93 10.49 5.45
N LYS A 43 -7.67 11.06 6.40
CA LYS A 43 -7.35 12.34 7.04
C LYS A 43 -7.49 12.24 8.55
N LYS A 44 -6.86 13.15 9.27
CA LYS A 44 -7.13 13.32 10.71
C LYS A 44 -8.40 14.14 10.91
N ASP A 45 -9.03 14.00 12.08
CA ASP A 45 -10.34 14.62 12.36
C ASP A 45 -10.32 16.15 12.24
N ASN A 46 -9.18 16.79 12.51
CA ASN A 46 -8.98 18.24 12.43
C ASN A 46 -8.28 18.70 11.13
N GLU A 47 -8.38 17.92 10.05
CA GLU A 47 -7.78 18.27 8.75
C GLU A 47 -8.84 18.51 7.67
N ASP A 48 -8.60 19.57 6.90
CA ASP A 48 -9.29 19.85 5.65
C ASP A 48 -8.45 19.32 4.48
N VAL A 49 -9.05 18.43 3.67
CA VAL A 49 -8.41 17.81 2.51
C VAL A 49 -9.08 18.31 1.24
N PHE A 50 -8.28 18.86 0.32
CA PHE A 50 -8.74 19.34 -0.97
C PHE A 50 -8.26 18.39 -2.07
N VAL A 51 -9.19 17.87 -2.87
CA VAL A 51 -8.87 17.08 -4.06
C VAL A 51 -9.04 17.99 -5.27
N ILE A 52 -7.94 18.26 -5.98
CA ILE A 52 -7.97 19.04 -7.21
C ILE A 52 -8.29 18.07 -8.34
N VAL A 53 -9.49 18.21 -8.92
CA VAL A 53 -9.90 17.49 -10.12
C VAL A 53 -9.83 18.46 -11.29
N GLU A 54 -9.19 18.03 -12.38
CA GLU A 54 -9.29 18.75 -13.64
C GLU A 54 -10.71 18.57 -14.18
N GLU A 55 -11.39 19.67 -14.50
CA GLU A 55 -12.67 19.62 -15.20
C GLU A 55 -12.42 18.98 -16.56
N LYS A 56 -13.02 17.81 -16.79
CA LYS A 56 -13.05 17.21 -18.11
C LYS A 56 -13.98 18.05 -18.97
N GLU A 57 -13.40 18.85 -19.87
CA GLU A 57 -14.11 19.49 -20.98
C GLU A 57 -14.83 18.45 -21.87
#